data_AF-A0A1F5WRP5-F1
#
_entry.id   AF-A0A1F5WRP5-F1
#
_cell.length_a   1.000
_cell.length_b   1.000
_cell.length_c   1.000
_cell.angle_alpha   90.00
_cell.angle_beta   90.00
_cell.angle_gamma   90.00
#
_symmetry.space_group_name_H-M   'P 1'
#
loop_
_entity.id
_entity.type
_entity.pdbx_description
1 polymer ?
#
loop_
_entity_poly.entity_id
_entity_poly.type
_entity_poly.pdbx_seq_one_letter_code
_entity_poly.pdbx_strand_id
1 'polypeptide(L)'
;MIPPSLQEFYIKTKGDPLFAAEGMDLENASAAIGELYQTTSRLEKLYRETKKEYWFHFRHSFLKTLHPFNFLRSFIECEKRRRIFLAEPSAASARRLINSYWHALASWEGDVSSYKKAHLAFIRMERLERSNPEYIYNKYSVNLSDVLKSIDLLAENGKILRAEILFRLQLLLNSAIASKKDNVKVDQDLLETVPRMDYIPFELVGPKLTAESDFILSLEEDVMPSILERYGPIYYTLSHFDGRPKNHQFYLYILKSPEADKKFLRITLADEYFFLEIDPAKYKFHEGISIYEPLIKRGIRFWHQSATTFYSVRDFTYQADLASIADLHWRRKFLDKFLVLSQKSSLLDLFFWNGVIHEQTFLRMAKIEAASGVLNPLSYVFIVRSYPSLFFLPFNRSVWRLEERPNFVGSRFAGGSIYKTLDDIRKDVGKEDLREIFLGPSYRAKDWGELFVVE
;
A
#
# COMPACT_ATOMS: atom_id res chain seq x y z
N MET A 1 -3.00 3.76 37.92
CA MET A 1 -1.84 4.58 38.32
C MET A 1 -0.59 3.97 37.70
N ILE A 2 0.23 4.74 36.99
CA ILE A 2 1.44 4.22 36.30
C ILE A 2 2.57 4.11 37.35
N PRO A 3 3.30 2.99 37.44
CA PRO A 3 4.44 2.89 38.34
C PRO A 3 5.49 3.97 38.05
N PRO A 4 6.04 4.67 39.06
CA PRO A 4 7.06 5.71 38.86
C PRO A 4 8.26 5.21 38.05
N SER A 5 8.66 3.96 38.30
CA SER A 5 9.75 3.27 37.59
C SER A 5 9.42 2.92 36.13
N LEU A 6 8.26 3.31 35.59
CA LEU A 6 7.89 3.12 34.19
C LEU A 6 7.46 4.42 33.52
N GLN A 7 7.48 5.54 34.24
CA GLN A 7 6.85 6.77 33.78
C GLN A 7 7.50 7.31 32.50
N GLU A 8 8.83 7.35 32.44
CA GLU A 8 9.56 7.80 31.23
C GLU A 8 9.31 6.89 30.02
N PHE A 9 9.42 5.57 30.22
CA PHE A 9 9.14 4.59 29.17
C PHE A 9 7.69 4.67 28.69
N TYR A 10 6.73 4.88 29.59
CA TYR A 10 5.32 5.07 29.28
C TYR A 10 5.09 6.36 28.48
N ILE A 11 5.64 7.49 28.91
CA ILE A 11 5.52 8.78 28.22
C ILE A 11 6.08 8.66 26.80
N LYS A 12 7.29 8.11 26.63
CA LYS A 12 7.91 7.91 25.31
C LYS A 12 7.07 6.97 24.43
N THR A 13 6.57 5.85 24.99
CA THR A 13 5.73 4.89 24.25
C THR A 13 4.38 5.48 23.83
N LYS A 14 3.81 6.39 24.62
CA LYS A 14 2.55 7.06 24.31
C LYS A 14 2.74 8.21 23.31
N GLY A 15 3.73 9.07 23.52
CA GLY A 15 3.92 10.30 22.74
C GLY A 15 4.64 10.13 21.41
N ASP A 16 5.53 9.14 21.31
CA ASP A 16 6.24 8.79 20.08
C ASP A 16 6.26 7.27 19.97
N PRO A 17 5.19 6.63 19.48
CA PRO A 17 5.11 5.18 19.50
C PRO A 17 5.98 4.56 18.39
N LEU A 18 6.56 3.40 18.69
CA LEU A 18 7.38 2.61 17.77
C LEU A 18 6.58 1.37 17.33
N PHE A 19 6.62 1.04 16.03
CA PHE A 19 5.85 -0.03 15.39
C PHE A 19 4.38 -0.05 15.84
N ALA A 20 3.67 1.04 15.52
CA ALA A 20 2.37 1.32 16.09
C ALA A 20 1.34 1.76 15.06
N ALA A 21 0.08 1.42 15.34
CA ALA A 21 -1.03 1.75 14.46
C ALA A 21 -2.30 2.08 15.25
N GLU A 22 -2.47 3.35 15.56
CA GLU A 22 -3.58 3.92 16.30
C GLU A 22 -4.87 3.79 15.49
N GLY A 23 -5.91 3.23 16.12
CA GLY A 23 -7.21 3.01 15.48
C GLY A 23 -7.28 1.83 14.49
N MET A 24 -6.16 1.22 14.08
CA MET A 24 -6.21 0.09 13.14
C MET A 24 -6.87 -1.14 13.76
N ASP A 25 -7.73 -1.83 13.00
CA ASP A 25 -8.24 -3.14 13.39
C ASP A 25 -7.17 -4.22 13.15
N LEU A 26 -6.58 -4.71 14.23
CA LEU A 26 -5.45 -5.63 14.18
C LEU A 26 -5.84 -7.05 13.76
N GLU A 27 -7.08 -7.46 14.05
CA GLU A 27 -7.58 -8.78 13.66
C GLU A 27 -7.90 -8.78 12.17
N ASN A 28 -8.58 -7.73 11.70
CA ASN A 28 -8.86 -7.55 10.28
C ASN A 28 -7.58 -7.42 9.45
N ALA A 29 -6.59 -6.65 9.93
CA ALA A 29 -5.29 -6.54 9.29
C ALA A 29 -4.55 -7.89 9.22
N SER A 30 -4.55 -8.65 10.33
CA SER A 30 -3.93 -9.97 10.37
C SER A 30 -4.57 -10.95 9.38
N ALA A 31 -5.90 -10.89 9.23
CA ALA A 31 -6.63 -11.70 8.26
C ALA A 31 -6.26 -11.32 6.82
N ALA A 32 -6.22 -10.02 6.50
CA ALA A 32 -5.82 -9.55 5.17
C ALA A 32 -4.37 -9.96 4.81
N ILE A 33 -3.43 -9.83 5.75
CA ILE A 33 -2.03 -10.27 5.57
C ILE A 33 -1.97 -11.79 5.33
N GLY A 34 -2.78 -12.57 6.03
CA GLY A 34 -2.90 -14.01 5.83
C GLY A 34 -3.39 -14.37 4.42
N GLU A 35 -4.43 -13.70 3.95
CA GLU A 35 -5.00 -13.92 2.62
C GLU A 35 -4.04 -13.47 1.50
N LEU A 36 -3.35 -12.34 1.68
CA LEU A 36 -2.32 -11.87 0.75
C LEU A 36 -1.20 -12.91 0.64
N TYR A 37 -0.74 -13.45 1.76
CA TYR A 37 0.28 -14.52 1.79
C TYR A 37 -0.16 -15.75 1.00
N GLN A 38 -1.40 -16.21 1.18
CA GLN A 38 -1.94 -17.35 0.43
C GLN A 38 -2.02 -17.06 -1.06
N THR A 39 -2.47 -15.86 -1.43
CA THR A 39 -2.58 -15.42 -2.83
C THR A 39 -1.20 -15.36 -3.49
N THR A 40 -0.21 -14.75 -2.82
CA THR A 40 1.19 -14.73 -3.29
C THR A 40 1.79 -16.13 -3.40
N SER A 41 1.44 -17.06 -2.51
CA SER A 41 1.88 -18.45 -2.59
C SER A 41 1.37 -19.15 -3.84
N ARG A 42 0.08 -18.96 -4.16
CA ARG A 42 -0.54 -19.49 -5.39
C ARG A 42 0.09 -18.88 -6.64
N LEU A 43 0.36 -17.58 -6.61
CA LEU A 43 1.07 -16.90 -7.69
C LEU A 43 2.48 -17.48 -7.89
N GLU A 44 3.24 -17.66 -6.82
CA GLU A 44 4.57 -18.25 -6.90
C GLU A 44 4.55 -19.67 -7.49
N LYS A 45 3.56 -20.49 -7.11
CA LYS A 45 3.39 -21.83 -7.69
C LYS A 45 3.25 -21.76 -9.21
N LEU A 46 2.41 -20.85 -9.71
CA LEU A 46 2.20 -20.66 -11.15
C LEU A 46 3.51 -20.28 -11.87
N TYR A 47 4.28 -19.38 -11.29
CA TYR A 47 5.57 -18.95 -11.87
C TYR A 47 6.63 -20.07 -11.84
N ARG A 48 6.66 -20.88 -10.77
CA ARG A 48 7.58 -22.04 -10.64
C ARG A 48 7.33 -23.13 -11.69
N GLU A 49 6.11 -23.27 -12.18
CA GLU A 49 5.77 -24.24 -13.23
C GLU A 49 6.42 -23.86 -14.58
N THR A 50 6.88 -22.61 -14.74
CA THR A 50 7.68 -22.20 -15.89
C THR A 50 9.16 -22.61 -15.72
N LYS A 51 9.71 -23.35 -16.69
CA LYS A 51 11.10 -23.83 -16.66
C LYS A 51 12.14 -22.71 -16.57
N LYS A 52 11.84 -21.53 -17.11
CA LYS A 52 12.75 -20.38 -17.17
C LYS A 52 13.02 -19.78 -15.78
N GLU A 53 12.02 -19.80 -14.89
CA GLU A 53 12.04 -19.03 -13.64
C GLU A 53 12.11 -19.93 -12.39
N TYR A 54 11.99 -21.26 -12.56
CA TYR A 54 12.08 -22.25 -11.49
C TYR A 54 13.25 -22.02 -10.52
N TRP A 55 14.48 -21.86 -11.04
CA TRP A 55 15.68 -21.68 -10.21
C TRP A 55 15.71 -20.35 -9.47
N PHE A 56 15.11 -19.31 -10.05
CA PHE A 56 14.95 -18.03 -9.38
C PHE A 56 14.06 -18.21 -8.15
N HIS A 57 12.87 -18.79 -8.32
CA HIS A 57 11.93 -19.00 -7.21
C HIS A 57 12.41 -20.00 -6.16
N PHE A 58 13.20 -21.00 -6.54
CA PHE A 58 13.82 -21.93 -5.60
C PHE A 58 14.68 -21.18 -4.57
N ARG A 59 15.42 -20.15 -5.00
CA ARG A 59 16.30 -19.34 -4.13
C ARG A 59 15.63 -18.08 -3.59
N HIS A 60 14.71 -17.50 -4.34
CA HIS A 60 14.06 -16.21 -4.12
C HIS A 60 12.54 -16.35 -4.22
N SER A 61 11.95 -17.10 -3.30
CA SER A 61 10.50 -17.25 -3.18
C SER A 61 9.83 -15.87 -3.01
N PHE A 62 8.73 -15.62 -3.73
CA PHE A 62 7.90 -14.42 -3.58
C PHE A 62 7.42 -14.23 -2.15
N LEU A 63 7.13 -15.31 -1.42
CA LEU A 63 6.76 -15.24 0.00
C LEU A 63 7.83 -14.63 0.90
N LYS A 64 9.09 -14.57 0.45
CA LYS A 64 10.19 -13.93 1.16
C LYS A 64 10.64 -12.60 0.54
N THR A 65 10.15 -12.28 -0.66
CA THR A 65 10.80 -11.27 -1.52
C THR A 65 9.85 -10.32 -2.21
N LEU A 66 8.54 -10.56 -2.24
CA LEU A 66 7.58 -9.68 -2.90
C LEU A 66 6.95 -8.69 -1.92
N HIS A 67 6.64 -9.15 -0.71
CA HIS A 67 6.04 -8.37 0.37
C HIS A 67 6.74 -8.66 1.71
N PRO A 68 6.75 -7.69 2.64
CA PRO A 68 7.40 -7.84 3.95
C PRO A 68 6.54 -8.63 4.96
N PHE A 69 6.16 -9.87 4.64
CA PHE A 69 5.20 -10.63 5.45
C PHE A 69 5.65 -10.88 6.89
N ASN A 70 6.93 -11.14 7.12
CA ASN A 70 7.43 -11.40 8.47
C ASN A 70 7.38 -10.12 9.30
N PHE A 71 7.81 -9.00 8.70
CA PHE A 71 7.71 -7.70 9.33
C PHE A 71 6.26 -7.32 9.62
N LEU A 72 5.34 -7.45 8.66
CA LEU A 72 3.94 -7.09 8.85
C LEU A 72 3.28 -7.89 9.99
N ARG A 73 3.56 -9.19 10.10
CA ARG A 73 3.07 -10.03 11.22
C ARG A 73 3.66 -9.59 12.56
N SER A 74 4.97 -9.37 12.61
CA SER A 74 5.65 -8.91 13.83
C SER A 74 5.23 -7.49 14.23
N PHE A 75 4.90 -6.63 13.27
CA PHE A 75 4.34 -5.29 13.48
C PHE A 75 2.98 -5.38 14.19
N ILE A 76 2.07 -6.22 13.69
CA ILE A 76 0.75 -6.42 14.32
C ILE A 76 0.89 -6.89 15.76
N GLU A 77 1.76 -7.87 15.99
CA GLU A 77 2.03 -8.35 17.35
C GLU A 77 2.62 -7.25 18.24
N CYS A 78 3.53 -6.44 17.69
CA CYS A 78 4.11 -5.32 18.41
C CYS A 78 3.08 -4.28 18.82
N GLU A 79 2.16 -3.89 17.92
CA GLU A 79 1.07 -2.97 18.25
C GLU A 79 0.11 -3.57 19.30
N LYS A 80 -0.18 -4.88 19.25
CA LYS A 80 -0.93 -5.57 20.32
C LYS A 80 -0.22 -5.43 21.67
N ARG A 81 1.10 -5.65 21.72
CA ARG A 81 1.90 -5.49 22.95
C ARG A 81 1.92 -4.04 23.43
N ARG A 82 1.96 -3.08 22.52
CA ARG A 82 1.87 -1.65 22.86
C ARG A 82 0.53 -1.34 23.54
N ARG A 83 -0.59 -1.76 22.95
CA ARG A 83 -1.94 -1.56 23.52
C ARG A 83 -2.07 -2.18 24.90
N ILE A 84 -1.59 -3.42 25.08
CA ILE A 84 -1.56 -4.10 26.40
C ILE A 84 -0.72 -3.30 27.41
N PHE A 85 0.47 -2.85 27.03
CA PHE A 85 1.33 -2.08 27.93
C PHE A 85 0.70 -0.74 28.31
N LEU A 86 0.04 -0.05 27.38
CA LEU A 86 -0.61 1.23 27.67
C LEU A 86 -1.85 1.08 28.55
N ALA A 87 -2.62 0.00 28.39
CA ALA A 87 -3.77 -0.31 29.24
C ALA A 87 -3.34 -0.77 30.65
N GLU A 88 -2.30 -1.60 30.73
CA GLU A 88 -1.81 -2.19 31.98
C GLU A 88 -0.27 -2.04 32.09
N PRO A 89 0.23 -0.86 32.49
CA PRO A 89 1.67 -0.61 32.59
C PRO A 89 2.30 -1.41 33.74
N SER A 90 3.19 -2.34 33.40
CA SER A 90 3.97 -3.14 34.35
C SER A 90 5.35 -3.45 33.79
N ALA A 91 6.30 -3.82 34.66
CA ALA A 91 7.63 -4.23 34.21
C ALA A 91 7.58 -5.46 33.30
N ALA A 92 6.59 -6.35 33.47
CA ALA A 92 6.40 -7.51 32.62
C ALA A 92 5.86 -7.13 31.23
N SER A 93 4.83 -6.28 31.16
CA SER A 93 4.30 -5.79 29.88
C SER A 93 5.33 -4.93 29.13
N ALA A 94 6.12 -4.10 29.83
CA ALA A 94 7.19 -3.30 29.24
C ALA A 94 8.32 -4.17 28.63
N ARG A 95 8.78 -5.20 29.34
CA ARG A 95 9.78 -6.17 28.81
C ARG A 95 9.25 -6.90 27.58
N ARG A 96 7.99 -7.34 27.61
CA ARG A 96 7.34 -7.97 26.45
C ARG A 96 7.30 -7.03 25.25
N LEU A 97 7.01 -5.75 25.47
CA LEU A 97 7.00 -4.73 24.42
C LEU A 97 8.40 -4.48 23.82
N ILE A 98 9.44 -4.37 24.66
CA ILE A 98 10.83 -4.27 24.17
C ILE A 98 11.20 -5.51 23.33
N ASN A 99 10.87 -6.71 23.78
CA ASN A 99 11.14 -7.93 23.03
C ASN A 99 10.40 -7.92 21.68
N SER A 100 9.13 -7.47 21.64
CA SER A 100 8.41 -7.35 20.36
C SER A 100 9.02 -6.31 19.43
N TYR A 101 9.60 -5.21 19.95
CA TYR A 101 10.36 -4.27 19.12
C TYR A 101 11.56 -4.94 18.44
N TRP A 102 12.34 -5.72 19.20
CA TRP A 102 13.47 -6.46 18.64
C TRP A 102 13.03 -7.49 17.60
N HIS A 103 11.93 -8.22 17.83
CA HIS A 103 11.38 -9.16 16.85
C HIS A 103 10.88 -8.47 15.57
N ALA A 104 10.19 -7.33 15.69
CA ALA A 104 9.75 -6.53 14.55
C ALA A 104 10.94 -6.02 13.74
N LEU A 105 11.97 -5.47 14.40
CA LEU A 105 13.20 -5.03 13.74
C LEU A 105 13.95 -6.17 13.04
N ALA A 106 14.12 -7.32 13.69
CA ALA A 106 14.78 -8.46 13.06
C ALA A 106 14.02 -8.97 11.83
N SER A 107 12.69 -8.96 11.90
CA SER A 107 11.82 -9.32 10.76
C SER A 107 11.95 -8.31 9.62
N TRP A 108 11.99 -7.01 9.94
CA TRP A 108 12.26 -5.94 8.97
C TRP A 108 13.59 -6.14 8.25
N GLU A 109 14.69 -6.26 9.00
CA GLU A 109 16.03 -6.41 8.44
C GLU A 109 16.13 -7.67 7.55
N GLY A 110 15.48 -8.76 7.96
CA GLY A 110 15.39 -10.00 7.20
C GLY A 110 14.62 -9.84 5.87
N ASP A 111 13.46 -9.18 5.91
CA ASP A 111 12.62 -8.93 4.73
C ASP A 111 13.30 -7.94 3.76
N VAL A 112 13.90 -6.85 4.26
CA VAL A 112 14.69 -5.90 3.44
C VAL A 112 15.89 -6.60 2.79
N SER A 113 16.62 -7.42 3.54
CA SER A 113 17.75 -8.18 3.00
C SER A 113 17.31 -9.13 1.88
N SER A 114 16.18 -9.82 2.08
CA SER A 114 15.63 -10.74 1.10
C SER A 114 15.15 -10.01 -0.16
N TYR A 115 14.47 -8.88 0.02
CA TYR A 115 14.05 -7.99 -1.06
C TYR A 115 15.23 -7.51 -1.91
N LYS A 116 16.30 -7.03 -1.25
CA LYS A 116 17.55 -6.60 -1.91
C LYS A 116 18.20 -7.74 -2.70
N LYS A 117 18.35 -8.92 -2.07
CA LYS A 117 18.96 -10.09 -2.71
C LYS A 117 18.17 -10.54 -3.94
N ALA A 118 16.84 -10.55 -3.87
CA ALA A 118 15.98 -10.90 -4.99
C ALA A 118 16.12 -9.91 -6.15
N HIS A 119 16.14 -8.60 -5.87
CA HIS A 119 16.38 -7.57 -6.87
C HIS A 119 17.74 -7.75 -7.56
N LEU A 120 18.81 -7.93 -6.79
CA LEU A 120 20.16 -8.18 -7.33
C LEU A 120 20.25 -9.46 -8.16
N ALA A 121 19.59 -10.54 -7.72
CA ALA A 121 19.55 -11.79 -8.47
C ALA A 121 18.78 -11.66 -9.78
N PHE A 122 17.66 -10.93 -9.75
CA PHE A 122 16.84 -10.64 -10.93
C PHE A 122 17.64 -9.84 -11.98
N ILE A 123 18.34 -8.79 -11.55
CA ILE A 123 19.19 -7.96 -12.42
C ILE A 123 20.25 -8.79 -13.12
N ARG A 124 20.91 -9.71 -12.39
CA ARG A 124 21.91 -10.64 -12.94
C ARG A 124 21.30 -11.59 -13.96
N MET A 125 20.15 -12.17 -13.62
CA MET A 125 19.45 -13.15 -14.47
C MET A 125 19.06 -12.54 -15.82
N GLU A 126 18.55 -11.31 -15.81
CA GLU A 126 18.15 -10.58 -17.02
C GLU A 126 19.32 -9.81 -17.69
N ARG A 127 20.56 -9.96 -17.19
CA ARG A 127 21.77 -9.29 -17.70
C ARG A 127 21.66 -7.77 -17.77
N LEU A 128 20.95 -7.18 -16.81
CA LEU A 128 20.62 -5.75 -16.77
C LEU A 128 21.72 -4.87 -16.14
N GLU A 129 22.82 -5.47 -15.68
CA GLU A 129 23.90 -4.78 -14.95
C GLU A 129 24.59 -3.68 -15.77
N ARG A 130 24.67 -3.85 -17.10
CA ARG A 130 25.36 -2.91 -18.01
C ARG A 130 24.42 -1.93 -18.70
N SER A 131 23.11 -2.18 -18.69
CA SER A 131 22.13 -1.38 -19.42
C SER A 131 21.47 -0.29 -18.56
N ASN A 132 21.70 -0.29 -17.24
CA ASN A 132 21.01 0.58 -16.26
C ASN A 132 19.53 0.77 -16.62
N PRO A 133 18.77 -0.33 -16.71
CA PRO A 133 17.43 -0.30 -17.27
C PRO A 133 16.60 0.73 -16.51
N GLU A 134 15.90 1.54 -17.30
CA GLU A 134 14.89 2.41 -16.76
C GLU A 134 13.65 1.58 -16.44
N TYR A 135 13.24 1.61 -15.18
CA TYR A 135 11.88 1.22 -14.85
C TYR A 135 10.98 2.38 -15.25
N ILE A 136 10.37 2.26 -16.43
CA ILE A 136 9.46 3.28 -16.95
C ILE A 136 8.15 3.18 -16.17
N TYR A 137 7.97 4.10 -15.21
CA TYR A 137 6.67 4.41 -14.60
C TYR A 137 6.16 5.69 -15.27
N ASN A 138 5.83 5.54 -16.56
CA ASN A 138 5.46 6.62 -17.47
C ASN A 138 6.47 7.79 -17.56
N LYS A 139 6.10 9.01 -17.13
CA LYS A 139 6.98 10.21 -17.17
C LYS A 139 8.20 10.09 -16.27
N TYR A 140 8.10 9.28 -15.23
CA TYR A 140 9.20 9.08 -14.29
C TYR A 140 9.87 7.75 -14.64
N SER A 141 11.02 7.85 -15.30
CA SER A 141 11.95 6.74 -15.34
C SER A 141 12.66 6.71 -13.98
N VAL A 142 12.40 5.65 -13.21
CA VAL A 142 13.24 5.36 -12.05
C VAL A 142 14.27 4.36 -12.55
N ASN A 143 15.52 4.77 -12.63
CA ASN A 143 16.56 3.84 -13.00
C ASN A 143 16.75 2.79 -11.90
N LEU A 144 17.34 1.68 -12.27
CA LEU A 144 17.63 0.61 -11.33
C LEU A 144 18.48 1.05 -10.12
N SER A 145 19.43 1.97 -10.33
CA SER A 145 20.27 2.49 -9.25
C SER A 145 19.45 3.19 -8.16
N ASP A 146 18.40 3.92 -8.53
CA ASP A 146 17.53 4.64 -7.59
C ASP A 146 16.62 3.69 -6.80
N VAL A 147 16.18 2.59 -7.42
CA VAL A 147 15.51 1.50 -6.69
C VAL A 147 16.44 0.89 -5.66
N LEU A 148 17.70 0.61 -6.02
CA LEU A 148 18.68 0.04 -5.09
C LEU A 148 19.04 1.01 -3.95
N LYS A 149 19.24 2.30 -4.23
CA LYS A 149 19.42 3.34 -3.20
C LYS A 149 18.23 3.39 -2.25
N SER A 150 17.02 3.31 -2.78
CA SER A 150 15.80 3.29 -1.96
C SER A 150 15.75 2.06 -1.05
N ILE A 151 16.20 0.90 -1.52
CA ILE A 151 16.35 -0.31 -0.69
C ILE A 151 17.43 -0.13 0.37
N ASP A 152 18.53 0.55 0.04
CA ASP A 152 19.60 0.85 0.99
C ASP A 152 19.14 1.79 2.10
N LEU A 153 18.30 2.79 1.79
CA LEU A 153 17.64 3.63 2.79
C LEU A 153 16.76 2.80 3.75
N LEU A 154 16.04 1.78 3.27
CA LEU A 154 15.28 0.87 4.14
C LEU A 154 16.19 0.14 5.15
N ALA A 155 17.39 -0.26 4.70
CA ALA A 155 18.37 -0.93 5.54
C ALA A 155 19.01 0.05 6.55
N GLU A 156 19.27 1.29 6.13
CA GLU A 156 19.77 2.35 7.00
C GLU A 156 18.78 2.72 8.10
N ASN A 157 17.49 2.83 7.76
CA ASN A 157 16.43 3.08 8.73
C ASN A 157 16.39 1.99 9.83
N GLY A 158 16.71 0.74 9.48
CA GLY A 158 16.86 -0.36 10.45
C GLY A 158 17.92 -0.07 11.53
N LYS A 159 19.02 0.61 11.19
CA LYS A 159 20.05 1.01 12.16
C LYS A 159 19.53 2.07 13.12
N ILE A 160 18.73 3.02 12.62
CA ILE A 160 18.11 4.07 13.46
C ILE A 160 17.08 3.45 14.40
N LEU A 161 16.24 2.55 13.89
CA LEU A 161 15.29 1.81 14.71
C LEU A 161 15.99 1.00 15.82
N ARG A 162 17.13 0.37 15.51
CA ARG A 162 17.94 -0.33 16.52
C ARG A 162 18.39 0.59 17.66
N ALA A 163 18.91 1.77 17.33
CA ALA A 163 19.32 2.76 18.32
C ALA A 163 18.14 3.23 19.18
N GLU A 164 16.98 3.47 18.57
CA GLU A 164 15.74 3.85 19.25
C GLU A 164 15.26 2.77 20.23
N ILE A 165 15.35 1.49 19.85
CA ILE A 165 15.00 0.37 20.75
C ILE A 165 15.96 0.28 21.93
N LEU A 166 17.27 0.46 21.69
CA LEU A 166 18.27 0.49 22.76
C LEU A 166 18.02 1.64 23.73
N PHE A 167 17.70 2.83 23.22
CA PHE A 167 17.32 3.98 24.03
C PHE A 167 16.10 3.67 24.91
N ARG A 168 15.04 3.09 24.34
CA ARG A 168 13.84 2.70 25.10
C ARG A 168 14.12 1.63 26.16
N LEU A 169 15.01 0.69 25.87
CA LEU A 169 15.48 -0.28 26.85
C LEU A 169 16.23 0.41 28.00
N GLN A 170 17.09 1.40 27.69
CA GLN A 170 17.76 2.19 28.72
C GLN A 170 16.76 2.95 29.60
N LEU A 171 15.71 3.57 29.02
CA LEU A 171 14.65 4.19 29.81
C LEU A 171 14.02 3.21 30.80
N LEU A 172 13.74 1.98 30.37
CA LEU A 172 13.17 0.93 31.23
C LEU A 172 14.14 0.47 32.34
N LEU A 173 15.44 0.47 32.08
CA LEU A 173 16.46 0.06 33.05
C LEU A 173 16.80 1.18 34.05
N ASN A 174 16.95 2.43 33.57
CA ASN A 174 17.33 3.58 34.38
C ASN A 174 16.21 3.99 35.35
N SER A 175 14.95 3.86 34.94
CA SER A 175 13.79 4.10 35.79
C SER A 175 13.64 3.06 36.92
N ALA A 176 14.19 1.85 36.76
CA ALA A 176 14.33 0.89 37.85
C ALA A 176 15.42 1.29 38.87
N ILE A 177 16.46 2.03 38.43
CA ILE A 177 17.58 2.49 39.27
C ILE A 177 17.25 3.82 39.99
N ALA A 178 16.55 4.75 39.34
CA ALA A 178 16.12 6.03 39.91
C ALA A 178 15.10 5.87 41.05
N SER A 179 14.39 4.74 41.12
CA SER A 179 13.52 4.39 42.27
C SER A 179 14.29 4.19 43.60
N LYS A 180 15.62 4.29 43.60
CA LYS A 180 16.49 4.21 44.79
C LYS A 180 17.29 5.48 45.11
N LYS A 181 17.25 6.52 44.28
CA LYS A 181 17.91 7.80 44.56
C LYS A 181 17.10 8.94 43.96
N ASP A 182 16.63 9.83 44.85
CA ASP A 182 16.15 11.14 44.46
C ASP A 182 17.18 11.86 43.59
N ASN A 183 16.68 12.55 42.57
CA ASN A 183 17.38 13.49 41.68
C ASN A 183 18.32 12.87 40.64
N VAL A 184 17.73 12.34 39.56
CA VAL A 184 18.34 12.46 38.23
C VAL A 184 17.43 13.36 37.39
N LYS A 185 17.85 14.61 37.19
CA LYS A 185 17.28 15.47 36.15
C LYS A 185 17.73 14.89 34.81
N VAL A 186 16.84 14.15 34.16
CA VAL A 186 16.99 13.83 32.74
C VAL A 186 16.79 15.13 31.97
N ASP A 187 17.72 15.42 31.07
CA ASP A 187 17.72 16.60 30.22
C ASP A 187 16.39 16.70 29.46
N GLN A 188 15.54 17.66 29.82
CA GLN A 188 14.23 17.87 29.19
C GLN A 188 14.37 18.19 27.69
N ASP A 189 15.54 18.64 27.25
CA ASP A 189 15.84 18.95 25.85
C ASP A 189 15.89 17.69 24.95
N LEU A 190 16.06 16.49 25.51
CA LEU A 190 15.90 15.21 24.78
C LEU A 190 14.43 14.75 24.66
N LEU A 191 13.52 15.34 25.45
CA LEU A 191 12.08 15.06 25.44
C LEU A 191 11.30 16.01 24.54
N GLU A 192 11.90 17.11 24.08
CA GLU A 192 11.26 18.14 23.26
C GLU A 192 11.82 18.22 21.84
N THR A 193 11.74 17.11 21.11
CA THR A 193 11.48 17.23 19.68
C THR A 193 10.23 16.45 19.38
N VAL A 194 9.07 17.08 19.64
CA VAL A 194 7.83 16.65 18.99
C VAL A 194 8.14 16.69 17.49
N PRO A 195 8.20 15.55 16.80
CA PRO A 195 8.64 15.57 15.42
C PRO A 195 7.64 16.42 14.64
N ARG A 196 8.11 17.42 13.87
CA ARG A 196 7.25 18.32 13.07
C ARG A 196 6.36 17.51 12.16
N MET A 197 5.05 17.35 12.41
CA MET A 197 4.13 16.63 11.50
C MET A 197 4.34 17.08 10.06
N ASP A 198 4.52 16.13 9.14
CA ASP A 198 4.64 16.47 7.73
C ASP A 198 3.33 17.14 7.33
N TYR A 199 3.44 18.24 6.59
CA TYR A 199 2.26 18.91 6.07
C TYR A 199 1.52 17.95 5.14
N ILE A 200 0.25 17.69 5.43
CA ILE A 200 -0.64 16.95 4.54
C ILE A 200 -1.37 18.00 3.68
N PRO A 201 -1.12 18.05 2.36
CA PRO A 201 -1.64 19.11 1.50
C PRO A 201 -3.10 18.84 1.13
N PHE A 202 -4.01 19.08 2.07
CA PHE A 202 -5.43 18.84 1.86
C PHE A 202 -6.33 20.02 2.27
N GLU A 203 -7.48 20.09 1.61
CA GLU A 203 -8.57 21.01 1.91
C GLU A 203 -9.90 20.24 1.91
N LEU A 204 -10.87 20.69 2.71
CA LEU A 204 -12.23 20.10 2.75
C LEU A 204 -13.22 20.84 1.84
N VAL A 205 -12.81 21.98 1.29
CA VAL A 205 -13.64 22.83 0.43
C VAL A 205 -12.84 23.13 -0.82
N GLY A 206 -13.48 23.08 -1.97
CA GLY A 206 -12.85 23.30 -3.26
C GLY A 206 -13.90 23.37 -4.38
N PRO A 207 -13.47 23.35 -5.65
CA PRO A 207 -14.38 23.46 -6.78
C PRO A 207 -15.35 22.26 -6.83
N LYS A 208 -16.55 22.49 -7.37
CA LYS A 208 -17.49 21.40 -7.67
C LYS A 208 -17.00 20.61 -8.89
N LEU A 209 -17.36 19.33 -8.95
CA LEU A 209 -17.18 18.52 -10.15
C LEU A 209 -17.94 19.13 -11.33
N THR A 210 -17.43 18.91 -12.54
CA THR A 210 -18.19 19.16 -13.77
C THR A 210 -19.37 18.18 -13.85
N ALA A 211 -20.40 18.51 -14.61
CA ALA A 211 -21.57 17.61 -14.79
C ALA A 211 -21.17 16.25 -15.40
N GLU A 212 -20.13 16.22 -16.23
CA GLU A 212 -19.59 14.99 -16.81
C GLU A 212 -18.83 14.15 -15.78
N SER A 213 -17.95 14.76 -14.98
CA SER A 213 -17.23 14.06 -13.91
C SER A 213 -18.16 13.54 -12.82
N ASP A 214 -19.23 14.27 -12.51
CA ASP A 214 -20.28 13.86 -11.56
C ASP A 214 -21.09 12.67 -12.11
N PHE A 215 -21.44 12.71 -13.41
CA PHE A 215 -22.08 11.57 -14.09
C PHE A 215 -21.17 10.33 -14.06
N ILE A 216 -19.89 10.46 -14.38
CA ILE A 216 -18.95 9.33 -14.34
C ILE A 216 -18.77 8.80 -12.91
N LEU A 217 -18.72 9.68 -11.91
CA LEU A 217 -18.66 9.26 -10.50
C LEU A 217 -19.89 8.40 -10.15
N SER A 218 -21.09 8.81 -10.59
CA SER A 218 -22.30 8.02 -10.37
C SER A 218 -22.24 6.65 -11.06
N LEU A 219 -21.70 6.58 -12.29
CA LEU A 219 -21.48 5.30 -12.99
C LEU A 219 -20.49 4.41 -12.25
N GLU A 220 -19.41 4.98 -11.71
CA GLU A 220 -18.43 4.22 -10.93
C GLU A 220 -19.07 3.67 -9.65
N GLU A 221 -19.81 4.51 -8.91
CA GLU A 221 -20.54 4.13 -7.70
C GLU A 221 -21.58 3.02 -7.99
N ASP A 222 -22.29 3.09 -9.11
CA ASP A 222 -23.29 2.09 -9.53
C ASP A 222 -22.70 0.69 -9.76
N VAL A 223 -21.44 0.60 -10.18
CA VAL A 223 -20.74 -0.68 -10.45
C VAL A 223 -19.87 -1.15 -9.29
N MET A 224 -19.76 -0.35 -8.21
CA MET A 224 -19.08 -0.79 -7.00
C MET A 224 -19.88 -1.89 -6.28
N PRO A 225 -19.20 -2.80 -5.55
CA PRO A 225 -19.86 -3.59 -4.52
C PRO A 225 -20.59 -2.70 -3.50
N SER A 226 -21.44 -3.31 -2.67
CA SER A 226 -22.27 -2.57 -1.70
C SER A 226 -21.46 -1.54 -0.89
N ILE A 227 -21.79 -0.27 -1.09
CA ILE A 227 -21.19 0.87 -0.39
C ILE A 227 -21.76 0.91 1.02
N LEU A 228 -20.92 0.72 2.03
CA LEU A 228 -21.31 0.79 3.44
C LEU A 228 -21.16 2.21 4.00
N GLU A 229 -20.06 2.87 3.65
CA GLU A 229 -19.72 4.22 4.11
C GLU A 229 -19.10 4.99 2.93
N ARG A 230 -19.45 6.28 2.81
CA ARG A 230 -18.94 7.20 1.78
C ARG A 230 -18.41 8.47 2.43
N TYR A 231 -17.20 8.87 2.06
CA TYR A 231 -16.47 10.02 2.61
C TYR A 231 -15.94 10.94 1.52
N GLY A 232 -15.91 12.24 1.83
CA GLY A 232 -15.45 13.28 0.91
C GLY A 232 -16.55 14.26 0.49
N PRO A 233 -16.22 15.18 -0.43
CA PRO A 233 -14.95 15.26 -1.15
C PRO A 233 -13.76 15.66 -0.26
N ILE A 234 -12.58 15.14 -0.59
CA ILE A 234 -11.28 15.58 -0.04
C ILE A 234 -10.48 16.16 -1.19
N TYR A 235 -10.03 17.40 -1.06
CA TYR A 235 -9.13 18.02 -2.04
C TYR A 235 -7.70 17.76 -1.60
N TYR A 236 -6.89 17.10 -2.43
CA TYR A 236 -5.54 16.67 -2.07
C TYR A 236 -4.56 16.91 -3.23
N THR A 237 -3.37 17.46 -2.92
CA THR A 237 -2.33 17.69 -3.95
C THR A 237 -1.55 16.41 -4.25
N LEU A 238 -1.69 15.83 -5.44
CA LEU A 238 -0.84 14.72 -5.89
C LEU A 238 0.39 15.22 -6.65
N SER A 239 1.54 15.27 -5.99
CA SER A 239 2.80 15.74 -6.59
C SER A 239 3.38 14.85 -7.70
N HIS A 240 2.99 13.58 -7.76
CA HIS A 240 3.64 12.56 -8.59
C HIS A 240 2.77 11.97 -9.68
N PHE A 241 1.51 12.38 -9.71
CA PHE A 241 0.53 11.89 -10.66
C PHE A 241 0.54 12.73 -11.94
N ASP A 242 0.59 14.04 -11.76
CA ASP A 242 0.55 15.03 -12.83
C ASP A 242 1.93 15.44 -13.33
N GLY A 243 1.95 16.05 -14.52
CA GLY A 243 3.15 16.77 -15.00
C GLY A 243 3.53 17.99 -14.14
N ARG A 244 2.60 18.50 -13.31
CA ARG A 244 2.78 19.59 -12.35
C ARG A 244 1.82 19.38 -11.18
N PRO A 245 2.22 19.59 -9.91
CA PRO A 245 1.34 19.40 -8.77
C PRO A 245 0.01 20.15 -8.91
N LYS A 246 -1.10 19.43 -8.78
CA LYS A 246 -2.47 19.96 -8.84
C LYS A 246 -3.30 19.38 -7.69
N ASN A 247 -4.30 20.14 -7.24
CA ASN A 247 -5.32 19.65 -6.30
C ASN A 247 -6.35 18.81 -7.04
N HIS A 248 -6.54 17.60 -6.55
CA HIS A 248 -7.52 16.65 -7.04
C HIS A 248 -8.62 16.40 -6.03
N GLN A 249 -9.77 15.95 -6.52
CA GLN A 249 -10.94 15.66 -5.70
C GLN A 249 -11.09 14.15 -5.49
N PHE A 250 -11.00 13.71 -4.25
CA PHE A 250 -11.11 12.31 -3.87
C PHE A 250 -12.39 12.01 -3.10
N TYR A 251 -12.92 10.81 -3.32
CA TYR A 251 -13.92 10.17 -2.47
C TYR A 251 -13.40 8.83 -1.98
N LEU A 252 -13.76 8.48 -0.74
CA LEU A 252 -13.38 7.23 -0.12
C LEU A 252 -14.63 6.44 0.21
N TYR A 253 -14.60 5.14 -0.10
CA TYR A 253 -15.70 4.22 0.11
C TYR A 253 -15.23 3.04 0.93
N ILE A 254 -15.96 2.74 2.00
CA ILE A 254 -15.84 1.44 2.66
C ILE A 254 -16.87 0.53 2.02
N LEU A 255 -16.36 -0.46 1.30
CA LEU A 255 -17.14 -1.38 0.49
C LEU A 255 -17.21 -2.74 1.15
N LYS A 256 -18.28 -3.48 0.89
CA LYS A 256 -18.42 -4.89 1.26
C LYS A 256 -18.04 -5.77 0.06
N SER A 257 -17.01 -6.60 0.22
CA SER A 257 -16.62 -7.58 -0.79
C SER A 257 -17.75 -8.59 -1.03
N PRO A 258 -18.14 -8.85 -2.30
CA PRO A 258 -19.15 -9.85 -2.63
C PRO A 258 -18.74 -11.28 -2.26
N GLU A 259 -17.43 -11.58 -2.31
CA GLU A 259 -16.92 -12.95 -2.25
C GLU A 259 -16.58 -13.41 -0.81
N ALA A 260 -16.32 -12.47 0.11
CA ALA A 260 -15.69 -12.81 1.40
C ALA A 260 -16.31 -12.15 2.64
N ASP A 261 -17.43 -11.42 2.49
CA ASP A 261 -18.04 -10.61 3.57
C ASP A 261 -17.05 -9.62 4.22
N LYS A 262 -15.92 -9.34 3.56
CA LYS A 262 -14.85 -8.48 4.06
C LYS A 262 -15.08 -7.04 3.67
N LYS A 263 -14.68 -6.12 4.55
CA LYS A 263 -14.70 -4.69 4.26
C LYS A 263 -13.36 -4.27 3.69
N PHE A 264 -13.39 -3.42 2.67
CA PHE A 264 -12.17 -2.87 2.08
C PHE A 264 -12.36 -1.39 1.72
N LEU A 265 -11.25 -0.67 1.62
CA LEU A 265 -11.23 0.75 1.29
C LEU A 265 -10.98 0.94 -0.21
N ARG A 266 -11.91 1.59 -0.91
CA ARG A 266 -11.69 2.10 -2.26
C ARG A 266 -11.56 3.62 -2.22
N ILE A 267 -10.59 4.15 -2.96
CA ILE A 267 -10.38 5.58 -3.13
C ILE A 267 -10.64 5.88 -4.60
N THR A 268 -11.45 6.88 -4.91
CA THR A 268 -11.75 7.32 -6.29
C THR A 268 -11.22 8.72 -6.49
N LEU A 269 -10.49 8.91 -7.60
CA LEU A 269 -10.15 10.22 -8.15
C LEU A 269 -11.32 10.67 -9.03
N ALA A 270 -12.07 11.68 -8.58
CA ALA A 270 -13.36 12.00 -9.16
C ALA A 270 -13.31 13.15 -10.18
N ASP A 271 -12.25 13.95 -10.19
CA ASP A 271 -12.09 15.07 -11.12
C ASP A 271 -11.30 14.71 -12.38
N GLU A 272 -10.64 13.54 -12.42
CA GLU A 272 -9.82 13.12 -13.56
C GLU A 272 -9.85 11.61 -13.78
N TYR A 273 -10.33 11.17 -14.96
CA TYR A 273 -10.52 9.76 -15.30
C TYR A 273 -9.63 9.32 -16.45
N PHE A 274 -9.17 8.07 -16.38
CA PHE A 274 -8.20 7.50 -17.31
C PHE A 274 -8.73 6.26 -18.00
N PHE A 275 -8.39 6.14 -19.28
CA PHE A 275 -8.91 5.12 -20.17
C PHE A 275 -7.77 4.49 -20.95
N LEU A 276 -7.70 3.16 -20.94
CA LEU A 276 -6.81 2.41 -21.81
C LEU A 276 -7.49 2.21 -23.17
N GLU A 277 -6.81 2.58 -24.25
CA GLU A 277 -7.25 2.25 -25.60
C GLU A 277 -7.05 0.76 -25.87
N ILE A 278 -8.15 0.06 -26.12
CA ILE A 278 -8.21 -1.37 -26.45
C ILE A 278 -8.02 -1.50 -27.95
N ASP A 279 -6.78 -1.68 -28.39
CA ASP A 279 -6.44 -1.87 -29.81
C ASP A 279 -6.11 -3.35 -30.10
N PRO A 280 -6.99 -4.09 -30.82
CA PRO A 280 -6.77 -5.48 -31.19
C PRO A 280 -5.56 -5.71 -32.09
N ALA A 281 -5.11 -4.70 -32.84
CA ALA A 281 -3.91 -4.79 -33.66
C ALA A 281 -2.63 -4.66 -32.82
N LYS A 282 -2.69 -3.93 -31.70
CA LYS A 282 -1.55 -3.67 -30.81
C LYS A 282 -1.40 -4.71 -29.70
N TYR A 283 -2.51 -5.24 -29.20
CA TYR A 283 -2.52 -6.24 -28.13
C TYR A 283 -3.02 -7.57 -28.71
N LYS A 284 -2.23 -8.64 -28.56
CA LYS A 284 -2.67 -10.00 -28.89
C LYS A 284 -3.78 -10.40 -27.92
N PHE A 285 -5.03 -10.12 -28.28
CA PHE A 285 -6.18 -10.60 -27.53
C PHE A 285 -6.43 -12.05 -27.91
N HIS A 286 -6.21 -12.94 -26.95
CA HIS A 286 -6.65 -14.32 -27.08
C HIS A 286 -8.18 -14.35 -26.96
N GLU A 287 -8.86 -14.83 -28.00
CA GLU A 287 -10.32 -15.01 -28.02
C GLU A 287 -10.76 -15.92 -26.85
N GLY A 288 -11.87 -15.58 -26.20
CA GLY A 288 -12.36 -16.28 -25.02
C GLY A 288 -11.60 -16.01 -23.72
N ILE A 289 -10.47 -15.28 -23.77
CA ILE A 289 -9.50 -15.20 -22.68
C ILE A 289 -9.31 -13.74 -22.19
N SER A 290 -9.26 -12.75 -23.10
CA SER A 290 -9.01 -11.34 -22.74
C SER A 290 -10.14 -10.67 -21.94
N ILE A 291 -9.81 -9.98 -20.83
CA ILE A 291 -10.78 -9.19 -20.04
C ILE A 291 -11.54 -8.13 -20.85
N TYR A 292 -10.96 -7.68 -21.95
CA TYR A 292 -11.49 -6.61 -22.78
C TYR A 292 -12.45 -7.12 -23.87
N GLU A 293 -12.49 -8.44 -24.12
CA GLU A 293 -13.26 -9.04 -25.21
C GLU A 293 -14.76 -8.65 -25.21
N PRO A 294 -15.48 -8.59 -24.07
CA PRO A 294 -16.88 -8.18 -24.07
C PRO A 294 -17.09 -6.75 -24.61
N LEU A 295 -16.16 -5.85 -24.31
CA LEU A 295 -16.19 -4.48 -24.83
C LEU A 295 -15.85 -4.43 -26.32
N ILE A 296 -14.81 -5.18 -26.74
CA ILE A 296 -14.41 -5.28 -28.15
C ILE A 296 -15.57 -5.77 -29.02
N LYS A 297 -16.28 -6.82 -28.59
CA LYS A 297 -17.45 -7.37 -29.30
C LYS A 297 -18.59 -6.37 -29.45
N ARG A 298 -18.69 -5.41 -28.54
CA ARG A 298 -19.67 -4.31 -28.57
C ARG A 298 -19.17 -3.08 -29.35
N GLY A 299 -17.97 -3.15 -29.94
CA GLY A 299 -17.36 -2.02 -30.66
C GLY A 299 -16.77 -0.94 -29.74
N ILE A 300 -16.71 -1.18 -28.43
CA ILE A 300 -16.16 -0.25 -27.44
C ILE A 300 -14.63 -0.38 -27.40
N ARG A 301 -13.95 0.75 -27.61
CA ARG A 301 -12.49 0.82 -27.78
C ARG A 301 -11.72 1.24 -26.54
N PHE A 302 -12.40 1.46 -25.42
CA PHE A 302 -11.76 1.98 -24.21
C PHE A 302 -12.11 1.13 -22.99
N TRP A 303 -11.16 1.05 -22.07
CA TRP A 303 -11.33 0.41 -20.76
C TRP A 303 -11.04 1.44 -19.68
N HIS A 304 -11.96 1.61 -18.73
CA HIS A 304 -11.72 2.51 -17.60
C HIS A 304 -10.64 1.92 -16.69
N GLN A 305 -9.59 2.72 -16.46
CA GLN A 305 -8.48 2.36 -15.61
C GLN A 305 -8.38 3.39 -14.47
N SER A 306 -8.80 3.00 -13.28
CA SER A 306 -8.70 3.87 -12.11
C SER A 306 -7.25 4.23 -11.79
N ALA A 307 -7.02 5.53 -11.58
CA ALA A 307 -5.74 6.13 -11.20
C ALA A 307 -5.24 5.67 -9.82
N THR A 308 -6.16 5.26 -8.95
CA THR A 308 -5.93 5.05 -7.52
C THR A 308 -5.79 3.57 -7.14
N THR A 309 -5.76 2.66 -8.12
CA THR A 309 -5.59 1.22 -7.86
C THR A 309 -4.20 0.87 -7.31
N PHE A 310 -4.06 -0.27 -6.63
CA PHE A 310 -2.78 -0.68 -6.02
C PHE A 310 -1.63 -0.87 -7.01
N TYR A 311 -1.91 -1.18 -8.28
CA TYR A 311 -0.86 -1.33 -9.30
C TYR A 311 -0.59 -0.05 -10.09
N SER A 312 -1.40 0.99 -9.86
CA SER A 312 -1.29 2.29 -10.52
C SER A 312 -0.17 3.16 -9.96
N VAL A 313 0.06 3.08 -8.64
CA VAL A 313 1.02 3.89 -7.90
C VAL A 313 1.71 3.01 -6.87
N ARG A 314 3.05 3.02 -6.83
CA ARG A 314 3.83 2.23 -5.84
C ARG A 314 3.94 2.92 -4.48
N ASP A 315 3.82 4.25 -4.49
CA ASP A 315 3.80 5.10 -3.31
C ASP A 315 2.37 5.20 -2.76
N PHE A 316 2.13 4.57 -1.61
CA PHE A 316 0.83 4.57 -0.93
C PHE A 316 0.64 5.75 0.04
N THR A 317 1.55 6.73 0.05
CA THR A 317 1.49 7.88 0.97
C THR A 317 0.15 8.60 0.87
N TYR A 318 -0.30 8.94 -0.34
CA TYR A 318 -1.56 9.66 -0.52
C TYR A 318 -2.77 8.82 -0.06
N GLN A 319 -2.73 7.50 -0.23
CA GLN A 319 -3.83 6.63 0.22
C GLN A 319 -3.90 6.58 1.74
N ALA A 320 -2.74 6.50 2.41
CA ALA A 320 -2.64 6.56 3.86
C ALA A 320 -3.07 7.93 4.42
N ASP A 321 -2.72 9.02 3.72
CA ASP A 321 -3.14 10.39 4.07
C ASP A 321 -4.65 10.56 3.96
N LEU A 322 -5.23 10.25 2.80
CA LEU A 322 -6.66 10.32 2.55
C LEU A 322 -7.46 9.46 3.54
N ALA A 323 -6.99 8.25 3.82
CA ALA A 323 -7.59 7.36 4.81
C ALA A 323 -7.59 7.97 6.22
N SER A 324 -6.46 8.55 6.64
CA SER A 324 -6.33 9.18 7.96
C SER A 324 -7.19 10.44 8.09
N ILE A 325 -7.26 11.26 7.04
CA ILE A 325 -8.16 12.41 6.95
C ILE A 325 -9.61 11.93 7.11
N ALA A 326 -10.01 10.92 6.34
CA ALA A 326 -11.40 10.47 6.35
C ALA A 326 -11.82 9.92 7.73
N ASP A 327 -10.93 9.16 8.35
CA ASP A 327 -11.19 8.58 9.66
C ASP A 327 -11.33 9.64 10.75
N LEU A 328 -10.44 10.63 10.77
CA LEU A 328 -10.46 11.70 11.77
C LEU A 328 -11.60 12.69 11.55
N HIS A 329 -11.94 13.01 10.31
CA HIS A 329 -12.96 14.01 10.00
C HIS A 329 -14.39 13.47 10.08
N TRP A 330 -14.62 12.20 9.72
CA TRP A 330 -15.98 11.66 9.62
C TRP A 330 -16.24 10.41 10.46
N ARG A 331 -15.31 9.44 10.50
CA ARG A 331 -15.62 8.11 11.07
C ARG A 331 -15.40 8.00 12.58
N ARG A 332 -14.19 8.28 13.06
CA ARG A 332 -13.75 8.08 14.45
C ARG A 332 -13.05 9.30 15.02
N LYS A 333 -13.84 10.35 15.24
CA LYS A 333 -13.40 11.65 15.81
C LYS A 333 -12.78 11.57 17.22
N PHE A 334 -12.95 10.44 17.92
CA PHE A 334 -12.42 10.22 19.26
C PHE A 334 -10.97 9.71 19.28
N LEU A 335 -10.40 9.33 18.12
CA LEU A 335 -9.00 8.89 18.05
C LEU A 335 -8.05 10.05 18.32
N ASP A 336 -6.87 9.73 18.84
CA ASP A 336 -5.80 10.72 19.02
C ASP A 336 -5.33 11.22 17.65
N LYS A 337 -5.72 12.46 17.32
CA LYS A 337 -5.42 13.10 16.04
C LYS A 337 -3.93 13.12 15.74
N PHE A 338 -3.09 13.39 16.74
CA PHE A 338 -1.64 13.46 16.53
C PHE A 338 -1.07 12.09 16.19
N LEU A 339 -1.50 11.05 16.92
CA LEU A 339 -1.05 9.68 16.66
C LEU A 339 -1.53 9.16 15.30
N VAL A 340 -2.79 9.38 14.94
CA VAL A 340 -3.34 8.95 13.65
C VAL A 340 -2.61 9.65 12.49
N LEU A 341 -2.42 10.98 12.54
CA LEU A 341 -1.74 11.71 11.47
C LEU A 341 -0.24 11.41 11.37
N SER A 342 0.42 11.14 12.51
CA SER A 342 1.85 10.80 12.51
C SER A 342 2.13 9.39 12.02
N GLN A 343 1.22 8.45 12.25
CA GLN A 343 1.39 7.04 11.89
C GLN A 343 0.76 6.70 10.53
N LYS A 344 -0.33 7.40 10.17
CA LYS A 344 -1.10 7.24 8.93
C LYS A 344 -1.68 5.83 8.69
N SER A 345 -2.06 5.14 9.77
CA SER A 345 -2.32 3.70 9.77
C SER A 345 -3.75 3.29 10.16
N SER A 346 -4.64 4.24 10.47
CA SER A 346 -5.87 3.94 11.20
C SER A 346 -6.93 3.15 10.41
N LEU A 347 -6.95 3.26 9.08
CA LEU A 347 -7.79 2.43 8.18
C LEU A 347 -6.96 1.46 7.33
N LEU A 348 -5.73 1.18 7.75
CA LEU A 348 -4.81 0.39 6.95
C LEU A 348 -5.25 -1.08 6.79
N ASP A 349 -6.00 -1.61 7.75
CA ASP A 349 -6.59 -2.94 7.64
C ASP A 349 -7.54 -3.06 6.43
N LEU A 350 -8.37 -2.04 6.18
CA LEU A 350 -9.25 -1.97 5.02
C LEU A 350 -8.47 -1.77 3.72
N PHE A 351 -7.36 -1.04 3.80
CA PHE A 351 -6.44 -0.85 2.70
C PHE A 351 -5.74 -2.17 2.33
N PHE A 352 -5.27 -2.96 3.29
CA PHE A 352 -4.69 -4.28 3.03
C PHE A 352 -5.66 -5.21 2.30
N TRP A 353 -6.96 -5.19 2.66
CA TRP A 353 -7.97 -5.95 1.92
C TRP A 353 -8.12 -5.49 0.47
N ASN A 354 -7.99 -4.20 0.19
CA ASN A 354 -7.98 -3.72 -1.20
C ASN A 354 -6.75 -4.27 -1.95
N GLY A 355 -5.58 -4.32 -1.31
CA GLY A 355 -4.39 -4.98 -1.84
C GLY A 355 -4.59 -6.48 -2.12
N VAL A 356 -5.26 -7.19 -1.22
CA VAL A 356 -5.64 -8.61 -1.41
C VAL A 356 -6.51 -8.79 -2.65
N ILE A 357 -7.57 -7.99 -2.81
CA ILE A 357 -8.47 -8.07 -3.96
C ILE A 357 -7.72 -7.82 -5.28
N HIS A 358 -6.81 -6.85 -5.29
CA HIS A 358 -5.97 -6.58 -6.46
C HIS A 358 -4.99 -7.71 -6.75
N GLU A 359 -4.41 -8.36 -5.75
CA GLU A 359 -3.52 -9.51 -5.92
C GLU A 359 -4.27 -10.76 -6.39
N GLN A 360 -5.48 -10.99 -5.87
CA GLN A 360 -6.35 -12.07 -6.35
C GLN A 360 -6.77 -11.85 -7.80
N THR A 361 -7.11 -10.60 -8.18
CA THR A 361 -7.41 -10.24 -9.57
C THR A 361 -6.20 -10.51 -10.47
N PHE A 362 -4.99 -10.16 -10.03
CA PHE A 362 -3.78 -10.44 -10.79
C PHE A 362 -3.51 -11.95 -10.90
N LEU A 363 -3.69 -12.72 -9.84
CA LEU A 363 -3.58 -14.18 -9.89
C LEU A 363 -4.54 -14.79 -10.91
N ARG A 364 -5.79 -14.30 -10.99
CA ARG A 364 -6.77 -14.73 -12.01
C ARG A 364 -6.24 -14.46 -13.42
N MET A 365 -5.77 -13.24 -13.68
CA MET A 365 -5.20 -12.88 -15.00
C MET A 365 -3.95 -13.70 -15.32
N ALA A 366 -3.04 -13.88 -14.36
CA ALA A 366 -1.82 -14.64 -14.54
C ALA A 366 -2.10 -16.11 -14.90
N LYS A 367 -3.10 -16.75 -14.28
CA LYS A 367 -3.53 -18.12 -14.64
C LYS A 367 -3.99 -18.22 -16.09
N ILE A 368 -4.76 -17.23 -16.53
CA ILE A 368 -5.30 -17.13 -17.89
C ILE A 368 -4.16 -16.92 -18.91
N GLU A 369 -3.22 -16.04 -18.61
CA GLU A 369 -2.01 -15.81 -19.41
C GLU A 369 -1.11 -17.05 -19.47
N ALA A 370 -0.92 -17.75 -18.34
CA ALA A 370 -0.14 -18.97 -18.27
C ALA A 370 -0.76 -20.10 -19.11
N ALA A 371 -2.08 -20.27 -19.07
CA ALA A 371 -2.80 -21.22 -19.93
C ALA A 371 -2.63 -20.91 -21.42
N SER A 372 -2.39 -19.63 -21.77
CA SER A 372 -2.11 -19.18 -23.13
C SER A 372 -0.61 -19.18 -23.49
N GLY A 373 0.26 -19.54 -22.55
CA GLY A 373 1.72 -19.57 -22.74
C GLY A 373 2.41 -18.20 -22.70
N VAL A 374 1.78 -17.16 -22.15
CA VAL A 374 2.26 -15.76 -22.20
C VAL A 374 2.35 -15.11 -20.82
N LEU A 375 2.73 -15.87 -19.79
CA LEU A 375 2.83 -15.33 -18.42
C LEU A 375 3.74 -14.09 -18.37
N ASN A 376 3.29 -13.05 -17.65
CA ASN A 376 4.06 -11.83 -17.44
C ASN A 376 5.45 -12.12 -16.86
N PRO A 377 6.52 -11.46 -17.35
CA PRO A 377 7.88 -11.72 -16.87
C PRO A 377 8.06 -11.32 -15.40
N LEU A 378 9.05 -11.92 -14.73
CA LEU A 378 9.42 -11.55 -13.35
C LEU A 378 9.65 -10.06 -13.12
N SER A 379 10.19 -9.36 -14.13
CA SER A 379 10.36 -7.91 -14.08
C SER A 379 9.04 -7.22 -13.74
N TYR A 380 7.95 -7.58 -14.43
CA TYR A 380 6.63 -7.03 -14.17
C TYR A 380 6.20 -7.25 -12.71
N VAL A 381 6.43 -8.44 -12.16
CA VAL A 381 6.07 -8.77 -10.77
C VAL A 381 6.83 -7.88 -9.78
N PHE A 382 8.15 -7.76 -9.90
CA PHE A 382 8.92 -6.92 -8.97
C PHE A 382 8.72 -5.42 -9.18
N ILE A 383 8.43 -4.97 -10.40
CA ILE A 383 8.24 -3.54 -10.72
C ILE A 383 6.85 -3.09 -10.30
N VAL A 384 5.83 -3.87 -10.62
CA VAL A 384 4.42 -3.45 -10.57
C VAL A 384 3.71 -4.04 -9.36
N ARG A 385 4.07 -5.26 -8.98
CA ARG A 385 3.35 -6.04 -7.96
C ARG A 385 4.08 -6.11 -6.63
N SER A 386 5.36 -5.70 -6.57
CA SER A 386 6.01 -5.48 -5.28
C SER A 386 5.55 -4.14 -4.70
N TYR A 387 5.08 -4.18 -3.45
CA TYR A 387 4.58 -3.01 -2.72
C TYR A 387 5.61 -2.59 -1.65
N PRO A 388 6.76 -1.99 -2.03
CA PRO A 388 7.82 -1.64 -1.08
C PRO A 388 7.39 -0.55 -0.09
N SER A 389 6.35 0.21 -0.43
CA SER A 389 5.68 1.14 0.48
C SER A 389 5.21 0.47 1.78
N LEU A 390 4.87 -0.83 1.76
CA LEU A 390 4.47 -1.58 2.96
C LEU A 390 5.56 -1.69 4.04
N PHE A 391 6.83 -1.44 3.67
CA PHE A 391 7.87 -1.29 4.68
C PHE A 391 7.62 0.02 5.46
N PHE A 392 7.50 1.18 4.82
CA PHE A 392 7.71 2.45 5.54
C PHE A 392 6.53 3.44 5.51
N LEU A 393 5.63 3.37 4.54
CA LEU A 393 4.66 4.43 4.25
C LEU A 393 3.35 4.39 5.04
N PRO A 394 2.68 3.23 5.19
CA PRO A 394 1.43 3.21 5.93
C PRO A 394 1.63 3.27 7.45
N PHE A 395 2.88 3.36 7.90
CA PHE A 395 3.29 3.36 9.30
C PHE A 395 4.20 4.54 9.66
N ASN A 396 4.26 5.55 8.78
CA ASN A 396 5.16 6.72 8.76
C ASN A 396 6.04 6.81 10.01
N ARG A 397 5.74 7.66 10.99
CA ARG A 397 6.66 7.88 12.12
C ARG A 397 6.80 6.75 13.08
N SER A 398 5.90 5.77 13.06
CA SER A 398 6.07 4.61 13.94
C SER A 398 7.17 3.68 13.46
N VAL A 399 7.59 3.80 12.19
CA VAL A 399 8.52 2.87 11.54
C VAL A 399 9.65 3.59 10.79
N TRP A 400 9.35 4.68 10.10
CA TRP A 400 10.32 5.50 9.37
C TRP A 400 10.87 6.62 10.26
N ARG A 401 12.20 6.68 10.38
CA ARG A 401 12.91 7.60 11.27
C ARG A 401 13.94 8.49 10.55
N LEU A 402 14.29 8.17 9.30
CA LEU A 402 15.17 9.00 8.49
C LEU A 402 14.44 10.23 7.94
N GLU A 403 15.17 11.34 7.80
CA GLU A 403 14.66 12.53 7.09
C GLU A 403 14.51 12.25 5.59
N GLU A 404 15.48 11.57 5.00
CA GLU A 404 15.41 11.11 3.62
C GLU A 404 14.33 10.04 3.47
N ARG A 405 13.59 10.09 2.35
CA ARG A 405 12.57 9.08 2.01
C ARG A 405 13.01 8.29 0.79
N PRO A 406 12.75 6.98 0.76
CA PRO A 406 13.03 6.18 -0.42
C PRO A 406 12.14 6.64 -1.57
N ASN A 407 12.73 6.70 -2.75
CA ASN A 407 12.04 7.14 -3.96
C ASN A 407 11.56 5.92 -4.75
N PHE A 408 10.35 5.47 -4.42
CA PHE A 408 9.59 4.53 -5.26
C PHE A 408 8.53 5.25 -6.10
N VAL A 409 8.73 6.56 -6.35
CA VAL A 409 7.77 7.39 -7.07
C VAL A 409 7.64 6.89 -8.49
N GLY A 410 6.40 6.61 -8.88
CA GLY A 410 6.04 6.19 -10.22
C GLY A 410 4.53 6.09 -10.32
N SER A 411 3.97 6.69 -11.37
CA SER A 411 2.54 6.61 -11.69
C SER A 411 2.37 6.04 -13.10
N ARG A 412 1.41 5.13 -13.26
CA ARG A 412 1.00 4.62 -14.58
C ARG A 412 0.18 5.62 -15.41
N PHE A 413 0.01 6.88 -15.00
CA PHE A 413 -0.80 7.87 -15.75
C PHE A 413 -0.08 9.13 -16.22
N ALA A 414 1.18 9.35 -15.85
CA ALA A 414 1.89 10.58 -16.23
C ALA A 414 2.23 10.64 -17.75
N GLY A 415 2.23 11.84 -18.35
CA GLY A 415 2.21 12.07 -19.82
C GLY A 415 3.21 11.32 -20.73
N GLY A 416 2.72 10.93 -21.91
CA GLY A 416 3.36 9.92 -22.77
C GLY A 416 2.85 8.49 -22.51
N SER A 417 1.90 8.34 -21.58
CA SER A 417 1.28 7.06 -21.23
C SER A 417 0.38 6.50 -22.34
N ILE A 418 0.15 5.18 -22.31
CA ILE A 418 -0.86 4.51 -23.13
C ILE A 418 -2.31 4.85 -22.71
N TYR A 419 -2.49 5.54 -21.59
CA TYR A 419 -3.79 5.95 -21.08
C TYR A 419 -4.16 7.34 -21.57
N LYS A 420 -5.44 7.48 -21.91
CA LYS A 420 -6.11 8.69 -22.37
C LYS A 420 -6.95 9.27 -21.23
N THR A 421 -7.02 10.58 -21.14
CA THR A 421 -7.95 11.26 -20.22
C THR A 421 -9.37 11.30 -20.80
N LEU A 422 -10.36 11.70 -20.00
CA LEU A 422 -11.71 11.95 -20.50
C LEU A 422 -11.72 12.97 -21.66
N ASP A 423 -10.94 14.05 -21.53
CA ASP A 423 -10.82 15.09 -22.56
C ASP A 423 -10.24 14.57 -23.88
N ASP A 424 -9.39 13.55 -23.82
CA ASP A 424 -8.80 12.92 -25.00
C ASP A 424 -9.81 12.07 -25.77
N ILE A 425 -10.71 11.36 -25.06
CA ILE A 425 -11.63 10.39 -25.68
C ILE A 425 -13.03 10.94 -25.97
N ARG A 426 -13.39 12.11 -25.41
CA ARG A 426 -14.76 12.65 -25.48
C ARG A 426 -15.32 12.87 -26.88
N LYS A 427 -14.45 12.96 -27.90
CA LYS A 427 -14.87 13.09 -29.30
C LYS A 427 -15.35 11.77 -29.91
N ASP A 428 -14.89 10.66 -29.34
CA ASP A 428 -15.08 9.31 -29.87
C ASP A 428 -16.06 8.48 -29.02
N VAL A 429 -16.47 8.98 -27.85
CA VAL A 429 -17.21 8.22 -26.82
C VAL A 429 -18.40 9.03 -26.33
N GLY A 430 -19.61 8.50 -26.53
CA GLY A 430 -20.85 9.08 -26.00
C GLY A 430 -21.15 8.65 -24.55
N LYS A 431 -22.26 9.15 -23.98
CA LYS A 431 -22.69 8.78 -22.61
C LYS A 431 -23.00 7.28 -22.46
N GLU A 432 -23.63 6.67 -23.46
CA GLU A 432 -23.92 5.23 -23.45
C GLU A 432 -22.63 4.42 -23.54
N ASP A 433 -21.67 4.83 -24.38
CA ASP A 433 -20.37 4.18 -24.43
C ASP A 433 -19.63 4.28 -23.09
N LEU A 434 -19.66 5.44 -22.42
CA LEU A 434 -19.12 5.59 -21.07
C LEU A 434 -19.79 4.62 -20.08
N ARG A 435 -21.11 4.48 -20.13
CA ARG A 435 -21.82 3.51 -19.28
C ARG A 435 -21.33 2.08 -19.53
N GLU A 436 -21.19 1.71 -20.80
CA GLU A 436 -20.70 0.40 -21.21
C GLU A 436 -19.25 0.15 -20.77
N ILE A 437 -18.38 1.15 -20.88
CA ILE A 437 -16.98 1.09 -20.41
C ILE A 437 -16.93 0.76 -18.91
N PHE A 438 -17.76 1.42 -18.09
CA PHE A 438 -17.80 1.21 -16.64
C PHE A 438 -18.45 -0.11 -16.25
N LEU A 439 -19.38 -0.64 -17.05
CA LEU A 439 -19.96 -1.97 -16.90
C LEU A 439 -19.05 -3.11 -17.39
N GLY A 440 -18.01 -2.78 -18.16
CA GLY A 440 -17.02 -3.72 -18.71
C GLY A 440 -16.53 -4.81 -17.75
N PRO A 441 -16.05 -4.45 -16.54
CA PRO A 441 -15.65 -5.43 -15.53
C PRO A 441 -16.75 -6.42 -15.14
N SER A 442 -18.01 -5.95 -15.06
CA SER A 442 -19.16 -6.77 -14.68
C SER A 442 -19.56 -7.77 -15.76
N TYR A 443 -19.30 -7.48 -17.03
CA TYR A 443 -19.53 -8.45 -18.12
C TYR A 443 -18.62 -9.66 -17.97
N ARG A 444 -17.33 -9.43 -17.67
CA ARG A 444 -16.36 -10.52 -17.53
C ARG A 444 -16.50 -11.29 -16.23
N ALA A 445 -16.95 -10.65 -15.14
CA ALA A 445 -17.16 -11.34 -13.86
C ALA A 445 -18.18 -12.49 -13.95
N LYS A 446 -19.20 -12.36 -14.82
CA LYS A 446 -20.17 -13.42 -15.09
C LYS A 446 -19.54 -14.57 -15.89
N ASP A 447 -18.82 -14.25 -16.96
CA ASP A 447 -18.15 -15.24 -17.81
C ASP A 447 -17.04 -16.02 -17.08
N TRP A 448 -16.31 -15.35 -16.18
CA TRP A 448 -15.24 -15.97 -15.39
C TRP A 448 -15.72 -16.69 -14.14
N GLY A 449 -16.90 -16.34 -13.61
CA GLY A 449 -17.55 -17.12 -12.56
C GLY A 449 -17.84 -18.56 -13.01
N GLU A 450 -18.14 -18.76 -14.30
CA GLU A 450 -18.42 -20.07 -14.88
C GLU A 450 -17.15 -20.88 -15.22
N LEU A 451 -16.03 -20.21 -15.52
CA LEU A 451 -14.76 -20.87 -15.90
C LEU A 451 -13.95 -21.45 -14.71
N PHE A 452 -14.33 -21.16 -13.46
CA PHE A 452 -13.53 -21.51 -12.28
C PHE A 452 -14.31 -22.18 -11.13
N VAL A 453 -15.49 -22.73 -11.39
CA VAL A 453 -16.04 -23.80 -10.53
C VAL A 453 -15.28 -25.09 -10.84
N VAL A 454 -14.03 -25.16 -10.40
CA VAL A 454 -13.29 -26.43 -10.30
C VAL A 454 -12.57 -26.41 -8.96
N GLU A 455 -13.11 -27.26 -8.08
CA GLU A 455 -12.72 -27.73 -6.74
C GLU A 455 -11.38 -27.27 -6.14
#